data_AF-A0A4S4C959-F1
#
_entry.id   AF-A0A4S4C959-F1
#
_cell.length_a   1.000
_cell.length_b   1.000
_cell.length_c   1.000
_cell.angle_alpha   90.00
_cell.angle_beta   90.00
_cell.angle_gamma   90.00
#
_symmetry.space_group_name_H-M   'P 1'
#
loop_
_entity.id
_entity.type
_entity.pdbx_description
1 polymer ?
#
loop_
_entity_poly.entity_id
_entity_poly.type
_entity_poly.pdbx_seq_one_letter_code
_entity_poly.pdbx_strand_id
1 'polypeptide(L)' 'MSVELNVKQNTILCQECGEVIDTIDSSEGVKTWFGICTNCAIEKQASVID' A
#
# COMPACT_ATOMS: atom_id res chain seq x y z
N MET A 1 32.53 5.93 -4.79
CA MET A 1 31.74 4.67 -4.85
C MET A 1 30.34 4.99 -4.35
N SER A 2 29.44 5.35 -5.27
CA SER A 2 28.01 5.42 -4.99
C SER A 2 27.53 3.98 -4.97
N VAL A 3 27.36 3.42 -3.78
CA VAL A 3 26.66 2.15 -3.63
C VAL A 3 25.21 2.49 -3.90
N GLU A 4 24.73 2.27 -5.12
CA GLU A 4 23.29 2.22 -5.41
C GLU A 4 22.75 1.05 -4.58
N LEU A 5 22.40 1.35 -3.32
CA LEU A 5 21.60 0.48 -2.49
C LEU A 5 20.30 0.32 -3.27
N ASN A 6 20.15 -0.83 -3.90
CA ASN A 6 18.97 -1.23 -4.63
C ASN A 6 17.86 -1.46 -3.60
N VAL A 7 17.35 -0.36 -3.03
CA VAL A 7 16.36 -0.34 -1.97
C VAL A 7 15.16 -1.13 -2.46
N LYS A 8 14.85 -2.22 -1.77
CA LYS A 8 13.68 -3.03 -2.07
C LYS A 8 12.50 -2.41 -1.31
N GLN A 9 11.71 -1.62 -2.02
CA GLN A 9 10.53 -1.01 -1.41
C GLN A 9 9.42 -2.04 -1.30
N ASN A 10 8.92 -2.23 -0.10
CA ASN A 10 7.68 -2.94 0.13
C ASN A 10 6.53 -2.01 -0.21
N THR A 11 5.49 -2.53 -0.86
CA THR A 11 4.36 -1.72 -1.29
C THR A 11 3.11 -2.22 -0.61
N ILE A 12 2.31 -1.29 -0.08
CA ILE A 12 0.96 -1.58 0.41
C ILE A 12 -0.01 -1.13 -0.68
N LEU A 13 -0.84 -2.05 -1.18
CA LEU A 13 -1.85 -1.76 -2.20
C LEU A 13 -3.26 -1.83 -1.59
N CYS A 14 -4.16 -1.00 -2.11
CA CYS A 14 -5.57 -1.11 -1.81
C CYS A 14 -6.16 -2.32 -2.51
N GLN A 15 -6.85 -3.19 -1.77
CA GLN A 15 -7.47 -4.38 -2.32
C GLN A 15 -8.69 -4.07 -3.19
N GLU A 16 -9.36 -2.93 -2.97
CA GLU A 16 -10.58 -2.56 -3.70
C GLU A 16 -10.27 -1.85 -5.02
N CYS A 17 -9.35 -0.88 -5.01
CA CYS A 17 -9.04 -0.04 -6.18
C CYS A 17 -7.64 -0.29 -6.78
N GLY A 18 -6.78 -1.08 -6.13
CA GLY A 18 -5.42 -1.36 -6.59
C GLY A 18 -4.42 -0.21 -6.38
N GLU A 19 -4.84 0.88 -5.76
CA GLU A 19 -4.01 2.08 -5.56
C GLU A 19 -2.91 1.85 -4.51
N VAL A 20 -1.74 2.48 -4.67
CA VAL A 20 -0.65 2.40 -3.67
C VAL A 20 -1.05 3.22 -2.46
N ILE A 21 -1.20 2.55 -1.31
CA ILE A 21 -1.49 3.16 -0.02
C ILE A 21 -0.20 3.71 0.58
N ASP A 22 0.88 2.90 0.56
CA ASP A 22 2.15 3.27 1.17
C ASP A 22 3.33 2.47 0.58
N THR A 23 4.54 2.99 0.75
CA THR A 23 5.79 2.31 0.39
C THR A 23 6.75 2.33 1.56
N ILE A 24 7.15 1.13 2.00
CA ILE A 24 8.06 0.95 3.13
C ILE A 24 9.43 0.56 2.58
N ASP A 25 10.42 1.39 2.84
CA ASP A 25 11.81 1.08 2.57
C ASP A 25 12.23 -0.17 3.36
N SER A 26 12.65 -1.22 2.67
CA SER A 26 13.10 -2.45 3.32
C SER A 26 14.38 -3.01 2.70
N SER A 27 15.23 -3.57 3.54
CA SER A 27 16.46 -4.25 3.14
C SER A 27 16.25 -5.75 2.93
N GLU A 28 15.09 -6.30 3.31
CA GLU A 28 14.76 -7.74 3.27
C GLU A 28 13.70 -8.07 2.22
N GLY A 29 14.08 -8.05 0.94
CA GLY A 29 13.21 -8.52 -0.15
C GLY A 29 12.02 -7.59 -0.45
N VAL A 30 11.48 -7.64 -1.66
CA VAL A 30 10.26 -6.88 -2.01
C VAL A 30 9.06 -7.70 -1.54
N LYS A 31 8.23 -7.15 -0.65
CA LYS A 31 6.95 -7.72 -0.25
C LYS A 31 5.81 -6.76 -0.58
N THR A 32 4.74 -7.32 -1.13
CA THR A 32 3.48 -6.62 -1.36
C THR A 32 2.50 -6.96 -0.25
N TRP A 33 1.93 -5.94 0.37
CA TRP A 33 0.89 -6.05 1.39
C TRP A 33 -0.41 -5.48 0.84
N PHE A 34 -1.55 -5.94 1.36
CA PHE A 34 -2.87 -5.48 0.94
C PHE A 34 -3.63 -4.88 2.12
N GLY A 35 -4.24 -3.73 1.89
CA GLY A 35 -5.09 -3.02 2.85
C GLY A 35 -6.27 -2.36 2.15
N ILE A 36 -7.02 -1.52 2.86
CA ILE A 36 -8.10 -0.70 2.28
C ILE A 36 -7.68 0.76 2.43
N CYS A 37 -7.67 1.52 1.32
CA CYS A 37 -7.33 2.93 1.36
C CYS A 37 -8.46 3.74 2.03
N THR A 38 -8.13 4.93 2.54
CA THR A 38 -9.11 5.79 3.21
C THR A 38 -10.30 6.11 2.31
N ASN A 39 -10.10 6.29 1.01
CA ASN A 39 -11.18 6.57 0.07
C ASN A 39 -12.20 5.41 0.01
N CYS A 40 -11.75 4.19 -0.26
CA CYS A 40 -12.62 3.01 -0.28
C CYS A 40 -13.21 2.69 1.09
N ALA A 41 -12.49 2.98 2.19
CA ALA A 41 -13.01 2.83 3.55
C ALA A 41 -14.16 3.81 3.85
N ILE A 42 -14.12 5.03 3.30
CA ILE A 42 -15.20 6.01 3.42
C ILE A 42 -16.40 5.57 2.58
N GLU A 43 -16.17 5.13 1.34
CA GLU A 43 -17.24 4.64 0.46
C GLU A 43 -17.98 3.45 1.08
N LYS A 44 -17.26 2.51 1.70
CA LYS A 44 -17.88 1.39 2.42
C LYS A 44 -18.73 1.82 3.62
N GLN A 45 -18.30 2.84 4.36
CA GLN A 45 -19.06 3.31 5.53
C GLN A 45 -20.30 4.11 5.15
N ALA A 46 -20.32 4.75 3.98
CA ALA A 46 -21.50 5.45 3.47
C ALA A 46 -22.67 4.50 3.12
N SER A 47 -22.41 3.22 2.85
CA SER A 47 -23.45 2.22 2.56
C SER A 47 -24.08 1.55 3.78
N VAL A 48 -23.67 1.90 5.02
CA VAL A 48 -24.24 1.30 6.26
C VAL A 48 -25.37 2.18 6.86
N ILE A 49 -25.72 3.27 6.18
CA ILE A 49 -26.82 4.17 6.55
C ILE A 49 -27.96 4.01 5.55
N ASP A 50 -28.64 2.86 5.57
CA ASP A 50 -29.98 2.66 5.00
C ASP A 50 -30.86 1.95 6.04
#